data_AF-A0AAU6IPF2-F1
#
_entry.id   AF-A0AAU6IPF2-F1
#
_cell.length_a   1.000
_cell.length_b   1.000
_cell.length_c   1.000
_cell.angle_alpha   90.00
_cell.angle_beta   90.00
_cell.angle_gamma   90.00
#
_symmetry.space_group_name_H-M   'P 1'
#
loop_
_entity.id
_entity.type
_entity.pdbx_description
1 polymer ?
#
loop_
_entity_poly.entity_id
_entity_poly.type
_entity_poly.pdbx_seq_one_letter_code
_entity_poly.pdbx_strand_id
1 'polypeptide(L)'
;MTDTLMLLARRYSADSPIAYLLDLAEQAAGPTDREQRDDAETAAAHHTYTAYGSTLGQAVDAEAWQGYPAVYDNGARRWEASAVAWLDGGLWLHHTLRISEHDGATDVLTLVVPCTCGRGYIDMVIDAEGDLMEILSELRPTAGLSPHNERHPSDCRSVTTTPYLEAVAAWR
;
A
#
# COMPACT_ATOMS: atom_id res chain seq x y z
N MET A 1 15.24 34.36 35.67
CA MET A 1 15.91 35.03 34.54
C MET A 1 15.74 34.12 33.35
N THR A 2 14.92 34.56 32.40
CA THR A 2 14.56 33.80 31.20
C THR A 2 15.60 34.12 30.14
N ASP A 3 16.59 33.25 29.96
CA ASP A 3 17.52 33.34 28.83
C ASP A 3 16.79 32.81 27.59
N THR A 4 16.12 33.74 26.93
CA THR A 4 15.62 33.58 25.57
C THR A 4 16.83 33.45 24.66
N LEU A 5 17.20 32.22 24.31
CA LEU A 5 17.99 31.93 23.12
C LEU A 5 17.17 32.39 21.90
N MET A 6 17.19 33.69 21.63
CA MET A 6 17.03 34.22 20.29
C MET A 6 18.18 33.64 19.48
N LEU A 7 17.94 32.45 18.91
CA LEU A 7 18.55 32.05 17.67
C LEU A 7 18.28 33.19 16.68
N LEU A 8 19.24 34.11 16.59
CA LEU A 8 19.37 35.01 15.47
C LEU A 8 19.51 34.10 14.26
N ALA A 9 18.39 33.77 13.62
CA ALA A 9 18.36 33.16 12.31
C ALA A 9 19.09 34.13 11.39
N ARG A 10 20.41 33.90 11.22
CA ARG A 10 21.21 34.57 10.23
C ARG A 10 20.61 34.13 8.89
N ARG A 11 19.67 34.91 8.38
CA ARG A 11 19.04 34.67 7.08
C ARG A 11 20.17 34.75 6.07
N TYR A 12 20.51 33.61 5.50
CA TYR A 12 21.45 33.55 4.39
C TYR A 12 20.84 34.37 3.24
N SER A 13 21.69 35.04 2.44
CA SER A 13 21.18 35.63 1.21
C SER A 13 20.67 34.49 0.32
N ALA A 14 19.57 34.74 -0.42
CA ALA A 14 18.99 33.76 -1.33
C ALA A 14 20.01 33.21 -2.34
N ASP A 15 20.98 34.04 -2.74
CA ASP A 15 22.05 33.66 -3.67
C ASP A 15 23.29 33.04 -2.99
N SER A 16 23.24 32.74 -1.69
CA SER A 16 24.37 32.12 -1.01
C SER A 16 24.47 30.62 -1.30
N PRO A 17 25.68 30.04 -1.31
CA PRO A 17 25.85 28.59 -1.42
C PRO A 17 25.10 27.79 -0.34
N ILE A 18 24.91 28.35 0.86
CA ILE A 18 24.16 27.67 1.94
C ILE A 18 22.65 27.68 1.64
N ALA A 19 22.08 28.78 1.13
CA ALA A 19 20.68 28.80 0.71
C ALA A 19 20.42 27.74 -0.37
N TYR A 20 21.30 27.67 -1.38
CA TYR A 20 21.24 26.62 -2.41
C TYR A 20 21.31 25.20 -1.82
N LEU A 21 22.20 24.93 -0.86
CA LEU A 21 22.31 23.61 -0.24
C LEU A 21 21.11 23.27 0.65
N LEU A 22 20.48 24.25 1.29
CA LEU A 22 19.26 24.05 2.07
C LEU A 22 18.07 23.75 1.15
N ASP A 23 17.93 24.48 0.04
CA ASP A 23 16.91 24.21 -0.97
C ASP A 23 17.12 22.81 -1.60
N LEU A 24 18.37 22.42 -1.82
CA LEU A 24 18.71 21.10 -2.36
C LEU A 24 18.44 20.00 -1.33
N ALA A 25 18.69 20.25 -0.04
CA ALA A 25 18.34 19.33 1.04
C ALA A 25 16.82 19.19 1.21
N GLU A 26 16.07 20.28 1.03
CA GLU A 26 14.60 20.26 1.04
C GLU A 26 14.05 19.50 -0.16
N GLN A 27 14.58 19.73 -1.37
CA GLN A 27 14.23 18.95 -2.57
C GLN A 27 14.64 17.48 -2.45
N ALA A 28 15.75 17.19 -1.78
CA ALA A 28 16.23 15.83 -1.54
C ALA A 28 15.50 15.12 -0.38
N ALA A 29 14.69 15.82 0.41
CA ALA A 29 13.97 15.26 1.56
C ALA A 29 12.93 14.19 1.16
N GLY A 30 12.65 14.04 -0.14
CA GLY A 30 11.69 13.09 -0.66
C GLY A 30 10.24 13.48 -0.35
N PRO A 31 9.26 12.73 -0.88
CA PRO A 31 7.85 13.01 -0.63
C PRO A 31 7.52 12.78 0.85
N THR A 32 6.69 13.66 1.40
CA THR A 32 6.12 13.51 2.75
C THR A 32 5.23 12.27 2.83
N ASP A 33 5.00 11.74 4.02
CA ASP A 33 4.09 10.59 4.20
C ASP A 33 2.68 10.84 3.65
N ARG A 34 2.21 12.10 3.70
CA ARG A 34 0.90 12.46 3.13
C ARG A 34 0.93 12.36 1.62
N GLU A 35 1.93 12.95 0.97
CA GLU A 35 2.10 12.86 -0.49
C GLU A 35 2.23 11.39 -0.93
N GLN A 36 3.00 10.57 -0.21
CA GLN A 36 3.10 9.15 -0.51
C GLN A 36 1.77 8.41 -0.42
N ARG A 37 0.91 8.73 0.56
CA ARG A 37 -0.45 8.14 0.65
C ARG A 37 -1.32 8.59 -0.52
N ASP A 38 -1.39 9.89 -0.76
CA ASP A 38 -2.22 10.49 -1.81
C ASP A 38 -1.79 9.96 -3.20
N ASP A 39 -0.49 9.81 -3.43
CA ASP A 39 0.08 9.24 -4.66
C ASP A 39 -0.25 7.75 -4.79
N ALA A 40 -0.14 6.96 -3.72
CA ALA A 40 -0.47 5.54 -3.74
C ALA A 40 -1.96 5.29 -4.01
N GLU A 41 -2.86 6.07 -3.41
CA GLU A 41 -4.31 6.01 -3.68
C GLU A 41 -4.59 6.30 -5.15
N THR A 42 -3.99 7.38 -5.67
CA THR A 42 -4.14 7.79 -7.07
C THR A 42 -3.60 6.73 -8.02
N ALA A 43 -2.42 6.19 -7.74
CA ALA A 43 -1.79 5.15 -8.54
C ALA A 43 -2.64 3.87 -8.57
N ALA A 44 -3.14 3.43 -7.42
CA ALA A 44 -3.98 2.24 -7.32
C ALA A 44 -5.29 2.39 -8.09
N ALA A 45 -6.00 3.50 -7.92
CA ALA A 45 -7.23 3.80 -8.66
C ALA A 45 -6.96 3.85 -10.17
N HIS A 46 -5.87 4.52 -10.59
CA HIS A 46 -5.49 4.62 -11.99
C HIS A 46 -5.14 3.26 -12.60
N HIS A 47 -4.30 2.46 -11.93
CA HIS A 47 -3.93 1.13 -12.37
C HIS A 47 -5.16 0.23 -12.50
N THR A 48 -6.05 0.25 -11.50
CA THR A 48 -7.28 -0.53 -11.51
C THR A 48 -8.18 -0.17 -12.68
N TYR A 49 -8.36 1.13 -12.94
CA TYR A 49 -9.15 1.62 -14.06
C TYR A 49 -8.56 1.24 -15.43
N THR A 50 -7.23 1.28 -15.56
CA THR A 50 -6.54 1.11 -16.85
C THR A 50 -6.28 -0.35 -17.18
N ALA A 51 -5.83 -1.16 -16.23
CA ALA A 51 -5.49 -2.58 -16.44
C ALA A 51 -6.70 -3.52 -16.28
N TYR A 52 -7.72 -3.11 -15.50
CA TYR A 52 -8.88 -3.92 -15.14
C TYR A 52 -10.21 -3.20 -15.44
N GLY A 53 -10.23 -2.39 -16.50
CA GLY A 53 -11.32 -1.46 -16.78
C GLY A 53 -12.69 -2.10 -17.04
N SER A 54 -12.73 -3.38 -17.43
CA SER A 54 -14.00 -4.09 -17.65
C SER A 54 -14.51 -4.81 -16.39
N THR A 55 -13.65 -4.95 -15.38
CA THR A 55 -13.91 -5.67 -14.13
C THR A 55 -13.78 -4.74 -12.92
N LEU A 56 -12.61 -4.70 -12.25
CA LEU A 56 -12.40 -3.91 -11.04
C LEU A 56 -12.61 -2.41 -11.28
N GLY A 57 -12.26 -1.90 -12.46
CA GLY A 57 -12.49 -0.50 -12.82
C GLY A 57 -13.96 -0.09 -12.88
N GLN A 58 -14.90 -1.04 -12.91
CA GLN A 58 -16.34 -0.80 -12.79
C GLN A 58 -16.88 -1.04 -11.37
N ALA A 59 -16.17 -1.82 -10.56
CA ALA A 59 -16.66 -2.35 -9.29
C ALA A 59 -16.04 -1.67 -8.06
N VAL A 60 -14.86 -1.06 -8.21
CA VAL A 60 -14.12 -0.41 -7.13
C VAL A 60 -13.98 1.07 -7.48
N ASP A 61 -14.67 1.90 -6.70
CA ASP A 61 -14.59 3.35 -6.85
C ASP A 61 -13.18 3.88 -6.51
N ALA A 62 -12.79 5.00 -7.12
CA ALA A 62 -11.47 5.60 -6.87
C ALA A 62 -11.30 5.99 -5.39
N GLU A 63 -12.37 6.40 -4.73
CA GLU A 63 -12.40 6.79 -3.32
C GLU A 63 -12.38 5.59 -2.35
N ALA A 64 -12.46 4.36 -2.84
CA ALA A 64 -12.39 3.15 -2.00
C ALA A 64 -10.97 2.83 -1.53
N TRP A 65 -9.96 3.44 -2.15
CA TRP A 65 -8.55 3.23 -1.86
C TRP A 65 -8.10 4.06 -0.66
N GLN A 66 -7.39 3.42 0.26
CA GLN A 66 -6.70 4.06 1.37
C GLN A 66 -5.20 3.84 1.25
N GLY A 67 -4.43 4.93 1.18
CA GLY A 67 -2.99 4.92 1.02
C GLY A 67 -2.24 4.75 2.33
N TYR A 68 -1.06 4.15 2.23
CA TYR A 68 -0.11 3.94 3.32
C TYR A 68 1.29 4.36 2.84
N PRO A 69 2.04 5.13 3.65
CA PRO A 69 3.39 5.54 3.28
C PRO A 69 4.35 4.35 3.29
N ALA A 70 5.50 4.52 2.63
CA ALA A 70 6.56 3.54 2.69
C ALA A 70 7.05 3.35 4.14
N VAL A 71 7.30 2.09 4.52
CA VAL A 71 7.82 1.75 5.86
C VAL A 71 9.32 1.54 5.76
N TYR A 72 10.04 2.24 6.62
CA TYR A 72 11.50 2.13 6.74
C TYR A 72 11.86 1.34 8.00
N ASP A 73 12.83 0.44 7.87
CA ASP A 73 13.40 -0.35 8.96
C ASP A 73 14.92 -0.16 8.96
N ASN A 74 15.48 0.34 10.07
CA ASN A 74 16.90 0.69 10.21
C ASN A 74 17.44 1.61 9.09
N GLY A 75 16.61 2.53 8.59
CA GLY A 75 16.98 3.46 7.51
C GLY A 75 16.98 2.87 6.10
N ALA A 76 16.71 1.56 5.97
CA ALA A 76 16.42 0.93 4.68
C ALA A 76 14.91 0.88 4.46
N ARG A 77 14.46 1.10 3.21
CA ARG A 77 13.06 0.93 2.87
C ARG A 77 12.71 -0.56 2.93
N ARG A 78 11.75 -0.91 3.79
CA ARG A 78 11.29 -2.29 4.00
C ARG A 78 10.04 -2.58 3.19
N TRP A 79 9.14 -1.59 3.09
CA TRP A 79 7.90 -1.68 2.33
C TRP A 79 7.72 -0.40 1.52
N GLU A 80 7.31 -0.55 0.27
CA GLU A 80 6.95 0.59 -0.58
C GLU A 80 5.63 1.22 -0.10
N ALA A 81 5.38 2.46 -0.55
CA ALA A 81 4.05 3.04 -0.39
C ALA A 81 3.03 2.15 -1.11
N SER A 82 1.85 2.01 -0.51
CA SER A 82 0.83 1.06 -0.96
C SER A 82 -0.56 1.64 -0.74
N ALA A 83 -1.56 1.07 -1.38
CA ALA A 83 -2.95 1.39 -1.12
C ALA A 83 -3.79 0.11 -0.97
N VAL A 84 -4.86 0.22 -0.18
CA VAL A 84 -5.76 -0.90 0.11
C VAL A 84 -7.20 -0.50 -0.18
N ALA A 85 -7.96 -1.39 -0.82
CA ALA A 85 -9.41 -1.25 -1.01
C ALA A 85 -10.14 -2.48 -0.45
N TRP A 86 -11.11 -2.27 0.44
CA TRP A 86 -11.86 -3.35 1.09
C TRP A 86 -13.09 -3.73 0.26
N LEU A 87 -13.28 -5.04 -0.02
CA LEU A 87 -14.26 -5.56 -1.00
C LEU A 87 -15.44 -6.34 -0.37
N ASP A 88 -15.71 -6.15 0.92
CA ASP A 88 -16.61 -6.97 1.74
C ASP A 88 -16.19 -8.44 1.90
N GLY A 89 -16.89 -9.19 2.77
CA GLY A 89 -16.59 -10.60 3.05
C GLY A 89 -15.23 -10.84 3.73
N GLY A 90 -14.56 -9.77 4.15
CA GLY A 90 -13.18 -9.80 4.62
C GLY A 90 -12.14 -9.90 3.51
N LEU A 91 -12.51 -9.66 2.25
CA LEU A 91 -11.57 -9.57 1.13
C LEU A 91 -11.07 -8.12 0.99
N TRP A 92 -9.85 -7.95 0.51
CA TRP A 92 -9.33 -6.64 0.12
C TRP A 92 -8.32 -6.74 -1.01
N LEU A 93 -8.19 -5.66 -1.75
CA LEU A 93 -7.11 -5.44 -2.69
C LEU A 93 -5.97 -4.72 -2.00
N HIS A 94 -4.75 -5.10 -2.35
CA HIS A 94 -3.53 -4.41 -1.98
C HIS A 94 -2.78 -4.05 -3.26
N HIS A 95 -2.54 -2.76 -3.46
CA HIS A 95 -1.74 -2.23 -4.55
C HIS A 95 -0.42 -1.70 -3.99
N THR A 96 0.67 -2.02 -4.67
CA THR A 96 2.01 -1.49 -4.36
C THR A 96 2.81 -1.40 -5.64
N LEU A 97 3.88 -0.61 -5.60
CA LEU A 97 4.92 -0.68 -6.61
C LEU A 97 5.93 -1.76 -6.23
N ARG A 98 6.35 -2.55 -7.22
CA ARG A 98 7.56 -3.37 -7.14
C ARG A 98 8.64 -2.67 -7.93
N ILE A 99 9.69 -2.24 -7.23
CA ILE A 99 10.82 -1.55 -7.83
C ILE A 99 11.97 -2.55 -7.99
N SER A 100 12.44 -2.76 -9.22
CA SER A 100 13.64 -3.54 -9.52
C SER A 100 14.63 -2.69 -10.34
N GLU A 101 15.92 -3.00 -10.23
CA GLU A 101 16.94 -2.32 -11.02
C GLU A 101 16.81 -2.60 -12.53
N HIS A 102 16.21 -3.74 -12.90
CA HIS A 102 16.14 -4.20 -14.29
C HIS A 102 14.87 -3.72 -15.00
N ASP A 103 13.72 -3.80 -14.32
CA ASP A 103 12.40 -3.59 -14.90
C ASP A 103 11.80 -2.23 -14.48
N GLY A 104 12.48 -1.50 -13.60
CA GLY A 104 11.99 -0.24 -13.05
C GLY A 104 10.87 -0.46 -12.03
N ALA A 105 9.94 0.50 -11.97
CA ALA A 105 8.76 0.41 -11.13
C ALA A 105 7.61 -0.25 -11.90
N THR A 106 7.03 -1.31 -11.33
CA THR A 106 5.87 -2.00 -11.89
C THR A 106 4.76 -2.04 -10.85
N ASP A 107 3.55 -1.71 -11.27
CA ASP A 107 2.36 -1.87 -10.43
C ASP A 107 2.10 -3.35 -10.14
N VAL A 108 1.83 -3.65 -8.88
CA VAL A 108 1.43 -4.99 -8.42
C VAL A 108 0.10 -4.87 -7.71
N LEU A 109 -0.89 -5.62 -8.20
CA LEU A 109 -2.18 -5.76 -7.57
C LEU A 109 -2.30 -7.16 -6.96
N THR A 110 -2.76 -7.21 -5.72
CA THR A 110 -2.93 -8.48 -4.99
C THR A 110 -4.32 -8.50 -4.40
N LEU A 111 -5.09 -9.57 -4.66
CA LEU A 111 -6.30 -9.87 -3.93
C LEU A 111 -5.93 -10.69 -2.70
N VAL A 112 -6.32 -10.20 -1.53
CA VAL A 112 -6.10 -10.89 -0.27
C VAL A 112 -7.42 -11.45 0.23
N VAL A 113 -7.45 -12.77 0.41
CA VAL A 113 -8.68 -13.51 0.66
C VAL A 113 -8.59 -14.36 1.93
N PRO A 114 -9.66 -14.41 2.74
CA PRO A 114 -9.69 -15.26 3.92
C PRO A 114 -9.66 -16.74 3.51
N CYS A 115 -8.92 -17.55 4.27
CA CYS A 115 -8.86 -18.98 4.04
C CYS A 115 -10.06 -19.72 4.67
N THR A 116 -10.54 -20.79 4.04
CA THR A 116 -11.65 -21.62 4.56
C THR A 116 -11.36 -22.25 5.92
N CYS A 117 -10.09 -22.34 6.35
CA CYS A 117 -9.73 -22.81 7.69
C CYS A 117 -9.95 -21.76 8.80
N GLY A 118 -10.21 -20.49 8.43
CA GLY A 118 -10.46 -19.39 9.36
C GLY A 118 -9.22 -18.87 10.11
N ARG A 119 -8.00 -19.29 9.73
CA ARG A 119 -6.76 -18.99 10.46
C ARG A 119 -5.91 -17.87 9.88
N GLY A 120 -6.32 -17.27 8.77
CA GLY A 120 -5.59 -16.20 8.11
C GLY A 120 -6.01 -16.01 6.67
N TYR A 121 -5.11 -15.44 5.90
CA TYR A 121 -5.36 -15.00 4.52
C TYR A 121 -4.37 -15.64 3.55
N ILE A 122 -4.75 -15.59 2.29
CA ILE A 122 -3.93 -15.95 1.14
C ILE A 122 -3.88 -14.73 0.22
N ASP A 123 -2.69 -14.41 -0.26
CA ASP A 123 -2.39 -13.38 -1.24
C ASP A 123 -2.35 -13.98 -2.64
N MET A 124 -3.14 -13.41 -3.54
CA MET A 124 -3.24 -13.82 -4.94
C MET A 124 -2.87 -12.63 -5.82
N VAL A 125 -1.70 -12.68 -6.43
CA VAL A 125 -1.28 -11.65 -7.38
C VAL A 125 -2.17 -11.71 -8.61
N ILE A 126 -2.60 -10.53 -9.07
CA ILE A 126 -3.38 -10.37 -10.29
C ILE A 126 -2.45 -9.65 -11.27
N ASP A 127 -1.98 -10.35 -12.30
CA ASP A 127 -1.11 -9.75 -13.33
C ASP A 127 -1.94 -9.20 -14.49
N ALA A 128 -3.09 -9.80 -14.78
CA ALA A 128 -4.02 -9.37 -15.81
C ALA A 128 -5.48 -9.65 -15.48
N GLU A 129 -6.39 -9.04 -16.24
CA GLU A 129 -7.84 -9.23 -16.06
C GLU A 129 -8.29 -10.70 -16.23
N GLY A 130 -7.57 -11.49 -17.03
CA GLY A 130 -7.80 -12.93 -17.14
C GLY A 130 -7.58 -13.67 -15.81
N ASP A 131 -6.52 -13.33 -15.10
CA ASP A 131 -6.15 -13.98 -13.82
C ASP A 131 -7.21 -13.67 -12.75
N LEU A 132 -7.72 -12.44 -12.74
CA LEU A 132 -8.81 -12.07 -11.84
C LEU A 132 -10.04 -12.96 -12.07
N MET A 133 -10.42 -13.20 -13.33
CA MET A 133 -11.57 -14.03 -13.64
C MET A 133 -11.35 -15.50 -13.24
N GLU A 134 -10.13 -16.01 -13.41
CA GLU A 134 -9.75 -17.34 -12.94
C GLU A 134 -9.86 -17.43 -11.41
N ILE A 135 -9.23 -16.51 -10.68
CA ILE A 135 -9.27 -16.42 -9.22
C ILE A 135 -10.73 -16.35 -8.71
N LEU A 136 -11.55 -15.46 -9.27
CA LEU A 136 -12.95 -15.32 -8.86
C LEU A 136 -13.76 -16.59 -9.14
N SER A 137 -13.43 -17.34 -10.20
CA SER A 137 -14.07 -18.63 -10.50
C SER A 137 -13.73 -19.70 -9.45
N GLU A 138 -12.49 -19.69 -8.93
CA GLU A 138 -12.02 -20.60 -7.88
C GLU A 138 -12.63 -20.27 -6.51
N LEU A 139 -12.85 -18.98 -6.23
CA LEU A 139 -13.43 -18.52 -4.96
C LEU A 139 -14.95 -18.64 -4.92
N ARG A 140 -15.61 -18.77 -6.08
CA ARG A 140 -17.08 -18.84 -6.17
C ARG A 140 -17.70 -20.00 -5.38
N PRO A 141 -17.19 -21.26 -5.43
CA PRO A 141 -17.78 -22.39 -4.71
C PRO A 141 -17.76 -22.22 -3.19
N THR A 142 -16.84 -21.40 -2.68
CA THR A 142 -16.61 -21.14 -1.26
C THR A 142 -17.07 -19.75 -0.83
N ALA A 143 -17.87 -19.07 -1.68
CA ALA A 143 -18.41 -17.74 -1.44
C ALA A 143 -17.34 -16.69 -1.08
N GLY A 144 -16.18 -16.72 -1.74
CA GLY A 144 -15.11 -15.74 -1.56
C GLY A 144 -13.97 -16.19 -0.64
N LEU A 145 -14.02 -17.41 -0.09
CA LEU A 145 -12.95 -17.94 0.76
C LEU A 145 -11.96 -18.80 -0.06
N SER A 146 -10.67 -18.68 0.16
CA SER A 146 -9.70 -19.56 -0.52
C SER A 146 -9.66 -20.96 0.14
N PRO A 147 -9.78 -22.05 -0.64
CA PRO A 147 -9.67 -23.42 -0.11
C PRO A 147 -8.34 -23.67 0.60
N HIS A 148 -8.40 -24.18 1.82
CA HIS A 148 -7.20 -24.55 2.56
C HIS A 148 -6.48 -25.75 1.92
N ASN A 149 -5.19 -25.60 1.61
CA ASN A 149 -4.34 -26.68 1.14
C ASN A 149 -3.68 -27.40 2.32
N GLU A 150 -4.16 -28.60 2.67
CA GLU A 150 -3.59 -29.39 3.78
C GLU A 150 -2.12 -29.80 3.58
N ARG A 151 -1.63 -29.82 2.33
CA ARG A 151 -0.21 -30.12 2.05
C ARG A 151 0.71 -28.96 2.39
N HIS A 152 0.18 -27.74 2.41
CA HIS A 152 0.91 -26.52 2.70
C HIS A 152 0.13 -25.64 3.70
N PRO A 153 0.00 -26.11 4.95
CA PRO A 153 -0.84 -25.45 5.95
C PRO A 153 -0.30 -24.07 6.40
N SER A 154 0.94 -23.74 6.05
CA SER A 154 1.55 -22.42 6.26
C SER A 154 1.05 -21.36 5.30
N ASP A 155 0.51 -21.74 4.15
CA ASP A 155 0.24 -20.81 3.05
C ASP A 155 -0.90 -19.85 3.39
N CYS A 156 -1.81 -20.24 4.29
CA CYS A 156 -2.86 -19.36 4.79
C CYS A 156 -2.45 -18.48 5.97
N ARG A 157 -1.15 -18.37 6.27
CA ARG A 157 -0.60 -17.46 7.30
C ARG A 157 0.05 -16.22 6.70
N SER A 158 -0.11 -15.95 5.40
CA SER A 158 0.60 -14.84 4.74
C SER A 158 0.22 -13.48 5.33
N VAL A 159 -0.99 -13.34 5.88
CA VAL A 159 -1.38 -12.20 6.73
C VAL A 159 -1.97 -12.71 8.06
N THR A 160 -1.36 -12.31 9.18
CA THR A 160 -1.90 -12.56 10.53
C THR A 160 -2.75 -11.38 10.97
N THR A 161 -4.00 -11.62 11.38
CA THR A 161 -4.98 -10.60 11.82
C THR A 161 -4.65 -9.89 13.13
N THR A 162 -3.48 -10.10 13.71
CA THR A 162 -3.15 -9.65 15.07
C THR A 162 -1.99 -8.65 14.98
N PRO A 163 -2.27 -7.34 14.77
CA PRO A 163 -2.93 -6.50 15.77
C PRO A 163 -3.88 -5.40 15.23
N TYR A 164 -4.49 -5.51 14.04
CA TYR A 164 -5.30 -4.40 13.51
C TYR A 164 -6.71 -4.29 14.14
N LEU A 165 -7.27 -5.39 14.66
CA LEU A 165 -8.58 -5.38 15.32
C LEU A 165 -8.57 -4.65 16.68
N GLU A 166 -7.42 -4.51 17.36
CA GLU A 166 -7.33 -3.69 18.57
C GLU A 166 -7.27 -2.19 18.25
N ALA A 167 -6.73 -1.81 17.10
CA ALA A 167 -6.67 -0.41 16.67
C ALA A 167 -8.07 0.14 16.33
N VAL A 168 -8.96 -0.65 15.72
CA VAL A 168 -10.32 -0.21 15.37
C VAL A 168 -11.23 -0.10 16.59
N ALA A 169 -10.97 -0.87 17.65
CA ALA A 169 -11.72 -0.78 18.91
C ALA A 169 -11.34 0.45 19.77
N ALA A 170 -10.19 1.09 19.50
CA ALA A 170 -9.70 2.25 20.25
C ALA A 170 -10.25 3.61 19.77
N TRP A 171 -11.06 3.64 18.70
CA TRP A 171 -11.64 4.85 18.13
C TRP A 171 -13.19 4.85 18.14
N ARG A 172 -13.80 4.23 19.15
CA ARG A 172 -15.23 4.40 19.46
C ARG A 172 -15.44 5.17 20.76
#